data_AF-A0AAN9PSZ0-F1
#
_entry.id   AF-A0AAN9PSZ0-F1
#
_cell.length_a   1.000
_cell.length_b   1.000
_cell.length_c   1.000
_cell.angle_alpha   90.00
_cell.angle_beta   90.00
_cell.angle_gamma   90.00
#
_symmetry.space_group_name_H-M   'P 1'
#
loop_
_entity.id
_entity.type
_entity.pdbx_description
1 polymer ?
#
loop_
_entity_poly.entity_id
_entity_poly.type
_entity_poly.pdbx_seq_one_letter_code
_entity_poly.pdbx_strand_id
1 'polypeptide(L)'
;MARGKIQIKRIENTTNRQVTYSKRRNGLFKKANELTVLCDAKVSIIMFSSTGKLHEYISPSTSTKQFFDQYQMTLGLDLWSSHYENMQDNLKKQKEVNRNLRKEIRQRMGDCLNDLSIQDLKLLEEEMDKAAKVVRERKYKVITNQIDTQRKKFNNEKEVHNRLIRDLEQRAEDPRYGLMDNGGEYESVIGFSNLGPRMFALSLHPTHPNNAHSGATSDLTTYPLLF
;
A
#
# COMPACT_ATOMS: atom_id res chain seq x y z
N MET A 1 53.91 10.07 -28.09
CA MET A 1 54.06 9.30 -29.35
C MET A 1 52.93 9.67 -30.30
N ALA A 2 53.17 10.57 -31.25
CA ALA A 2 52.16 10.96 -32.23
C ALA A 2 52.00 9.84 -33.26
N ARG A 3 50.83 9.20 -33.27
CA ARG A 3 50.45 8.17 -34.24
C ARG A 3 50.21 8.85 -35.60
N GLY A 4 50.67 8.24 -36.69
CA GLY A 4 50.61 8.82 -38.03
C GLY A 4 49.20 9.19 -38.53
N LYS A 5 49.15 10.02 -39.57
CA LYS A 5 47.91 10.49 -40.21
C LYS A 5 47.06 9.29 -40.67
N ILE A 6 45.77 9.29 -40.31
CA ILE A 6 44.80 8.27 -40.72
C ILE A 6 43.83 8.83 -41.76
N GLN A 7 43.39 8.00 -42.71
CA GLN A 7 42.36 8.34 -43.70
C GLN A 7 40.96 8.45 -43.02
N ILE A 8 40.11 9.36 -43.50
CA ILE A 8 38.72 9.48 -43.03
C ILE A 8 37.86 8.44 -43.76
N LYS A 9 37.84 7.23 -43.21
CA LYS A 9 37.00 6.10 -43.62
C LYS A 9 36.57 5.28 -42.40
N ARG A 10 35.59 4.40 -42.56
CA ARG A 10 35.17 3.47 -41.50
C ARG A 10 36.38 2.65 -41.03
N ILE A 11 36.58 2.55 -39.72
CA ILE A 11 37.61 1.69 -39.13
C ILE A 11 37.02 0.29 -39.04
N GLU A 12 37.55 -0.66 -39.81
CA GLU A 12 36.99 -2.02 -39.87
C GLU A 12 37.17 -2.81 -38.56
N ASN A 13 38.36 -2.74 -37.98
CA ASN A 13 38.66 -3.38 -36.69
C ASN A 13 37.78 -2.78 -35.57
N THR A 14 36.93 -3.62 -34.98
CA THR A 14 35.93 -3.26 -33.96
C THR A 14 36.55 -2.64 -32.70
N THR A 15 37.61 -3.24 -32.16
CA THR A 15 38.31 -2.75 -30.96
C THR A 15 38.94 -1.37 -31.21
N ASN A 16 39.65 -1.22 -32.33
CA ASN A 16 40.24 0.08 -32.72
C ASN A 16 39.16 1.13 -32.96
N ARG A 17 38.03 0.75 -33.57
CA ARG A 17 36.87 1.63 -33.78
C ARG A 17 36.28 2.10 -32.45
N GLN A 18 36.10 1.22 -31.48
CA GLN A 18 35.55 1.54 -30.16
C GLN A 18 36.46 2.49 -29.36
N VAL A 19 37.76 2.21 -29.33
CA VAL A 19 38.75 3.07 -28.66
C VAL A 19 38.82 4.44 -29.34
N THR A 20 38.84 4.46 -30.68
CA THR A 20 38.87 5.72 -31.45
C THR A 20 37.59 6.52 -31.25
N TYR A 21 36.42 5.89 -31.28
CA TYR A 21 35.13 6.51 -30.99
C TYR A 21 35.16 7.19 -29.62
N SER A 22 35.56 6.46 -28.57
CA SER A 22 35.60 7.00 -27.21
C SER A 22 36.53 8.21 -27.07
N LYS A 23 37.72 8.15 -27.68
CA LYS A 23 38.68 9.27 -27.66
C LYS A 23 38.19 10.48 -28.47
N ARG A 24 37.68 10.26 -29.69
CA ARG A 24 37.17 11.34 -30.56
C ARG A 24 35.91 11.99 -30.00
N ARG A 25 34.98 11.19 -29.46
CA ARG A 25 33.78 11.66 -28.76
C ARG A 25 34.14 12.61 -27.62
N ASN A 26 35.05 12.17 -26.75
CA ASN A 26 35.49 13.00 -25.61
C ASN A 26 36.25 14.26 -26.10
N GLY A 27 37.06 14.16 -27.15
CA GLY A 27 37.72 15.31 -27.76
C GLY A 27 36.72 16.32 -28.35
N LEU A 28 35.68 15.83 -29.01
CA LEU A 28 34.60 16.65 -29.56
C LEU A 28 33.82 17.38 -28.46
N PHE A 29 33.48 16.68 -27.37
CA PHE A 29 32.82 17.30 -26.20
C PHE A 29 33.68 18.39 -25.56
N LYS A 30 34.99 18.17 -25.44
CA LYS A 30 35.91 19.21 -24.94
C LYS A 30 35.91 20.43 -25.86
N LYS A 31 35.95 20.25 -27.17
CA LYS A 31 35.90 21.35 -28.14
C LYS A 31 34.55 22.11 -28.11
N ALA A 32 33.45 21.40 -27.97
CA ALA A 32 32.13 22.00 -27.80
C ALA A 32 32.04 22.85 -26.52
N ASN A 33 32.66 22.37 -25.43
CA ASN A 33 32.77 23.11 -24.19
C ASN A 33 33.67 24.34 -24.30
N GLU A 34 34.83 24.21 -24.94
CA GLU A 34 35.70 25.36 -25.26
C GLU A 34 34.92 26.43 -26.04
N LEU A 35 34.16 26.03 -27.07
CA LEU A 35 33.36 26.97 -27.86
C LEU A 35 32.26 27.65 -27.04
N THR A 36 31.59 26.89 -26.17
CA THR A 36 30.57 27.43 -25.25
C THR A 36 31.18 28.48 -24.33
N VAL A 37 32.35 28.21 -23.75
CA VAL A 37 33.01 29.13 -22.80
C VAL A 37 33.62 30.34 -23.51
N LEU A 38 34.23 30.16 -24.69
CA LEU A 38 34.94 31.23 -25.39
C LEU A 38 34.01 32.22 -26.10
N CYS A 39 32.89 31.74 -26.62
CA CYS A 39 32.02 32.53 -27.51
C CYS A 39 30.58 32.69 -26.97
N ASP A 40 30.29 32.22 -25.75
CA ASP A 40 28.93 32.13 -25.20
C ASP A 40 27.93 31.42 -26.14
N ALA A 41 28.44 30.47 -26.93
CA ALA A 41 27.64 29.74 -27.89
C ALA A 41 26.91 28.58 -27.20
N LYS A 42 25.60 28.45 -27.43
CA LYS A 42 24.85 27.25 -27.04
C LYS A 42 25.11 26.14 -28.05
N VAL A 43 25.62 25.00 -27.59
CA VAL A 43 26.00 23.84 -28.40
C VAL A 43 25.34 22.58 -27.85
N SER A 44 24.75 21.78 -28.72
CA SER A 44 24.21 20.46 -28.41
C SER A 44 24.74 19.43 -29.41
N ILE A 45 25.16 18.27 -28.93
CA ILE A 45 25.68 17.17 -29.76
C ILE A 45 24.98 15.88 -29.32
N ILE A 46 24.35 15.21 -30.29
CA ILE A 46 23.67 13.92 -30.09
C ILE A 46 24.35 12.89 -30.98
N MET A 47 24.78 11.77 -30.41
CA MET A 47 25.44 10.68 -31.13
C MET A 47 24.86 9.32 -30.74
N PHE A 48 24.54 8.51 -31.76
CA PHE A 48 24.23 7.09 -31.59
C PHE A 48 25.44 6.25 -32.00
N SER A 49 25.91 5.38 -31.11
CA SER A 49 26.94 4.41 -31.46
C SER A 49 26.37 3.32 -32.37
N SER A 50 27.23 2.55 -33.03
CA SER A 50 26.82 1.33 -33.76
C SER A 50 26.21 0.25 -32.86
N THR A 51 26.26 0.42 -31.53
CA THR A 51 25.64 -0.46 -30.54
C THR A 51 24.30 0.08 -30.03
N GLY A 52 23.80 1.18 -30.59
CA GLY A 52 22.55 1.83 -30.17
C GLY A 52 22.67 2.64 -28.88
N LYS A 53 23.88 2.83 -28.33
CA LYS A 53 24.07 3.67 -27.14
C LYS A 53 24.02 5.16 -27.52
N LEU A 54 23.20 5.91 -26.79
CA LEU A 54 23.13 7.35 -26.88
C LEU A 54 24.28 7.99 -26.09
N HIS A 55 24.96 8.93 -26.73
CA HIS A 55 25.92 9.81 -26.08
C HIS A 55 25.57 11.25 -26.46
N GLU A 56 25.32 12.07 -25.44
CA GLU A 56 24.95 13.47 -25.63
C GLU A 56 25.90 14.40 -24.87
N TYR A 57 26.05 15.61 -25.41
CA TYR A 57 26.64 16.76 -24.74
C TYR A 57 25.72 17.95 -24.97
N ILE A 58 25.50 18.73 -23.91
CA ILE A 58 24.79 19.98 -23.96
C ILE A 58 25.57 21.04 -23.18
N SER A 59 25.60 22.26 -23.70
CA SER A 59 26.17 23.41 -22.99
C SER A 59 25.56 23.54 -21.58
N PRO A 60 26.37 23.78 -20.53
CA PRO A 60 25.89 23.83 -19.15
C PRO A 60 24.80 24.88 -18.87
N SER A 61 24.73 25.93 -19.69
CA SER A 61 23.76 27.02 -19.57
C SER A 61 22.36 26.69 -20.12
N THR A 62 22.13 25.48 -20.63
CA THR A 62 20.88 25.11 -21.31
C THR A 62 20.56 23.63 -21.10
N SER A 63 19.28 23.29 -21.14
CA SER A 63 18.80 21.89 -21.16
C SER A 63 18.48 21.41 -22.57
N THR A 64 18.48 20.09 -22.79
CA THR A 64 18.10 19.48 -24.07
C THR A 64 16.76 19.98 -24.60
N LYS A 65 15.76 20.07 -23.70
CA LYS A 65 14.45 20.62 -24.03
C LYS A 65 14.56 22.07 -24.53
N GLN A 66 15.19 22.95 -23.76
CA GLN A 66 15.33 24.37 -24.12
C GLN A 66 16.10 24.59 -25.43
N PHE A 67 17.07 23.73 -25.75
CA PHE A 67 17.79 23.78 -27.03
C PHE A 67 16.87 23.43 -28.20
N PHE A 68 16.08 22.36 -28.07
CA PHE A 68 15.08 21.99 -29.07
C PHE A 68 13.97 23.05 -29.20
N ASP A 69 13.49 23.61 -28.09
CA ASP A 69 12.51 24.69 -28.10
C ASP A 69 13.05 25.91 -28.87
N GLN A 70 14.29 26.34 -28.62
CA GLN A 70 14.94 27.43 -29.35
C GLN A 70 15.12 27.10 -30.85
N TYR A 71 15.51 25.87 -31.16
CA TYR A 71 15.65 25.39 -32.54
C TYR A 71 14.30 25.45 -33.29
N GLN A 72 13.23 24.98 -32.65
CA GLN A 72 11.86 25.03 -33.19
C GLN A 72 11.39 26.46 -33.42
N MET A 73 11.58 27.35 -32.44
CA MET A 73 11.22 28.76 -32.56
C MET A 73 11.96 29.45 -33.69
N THR A 74 13.26 29.16 -33.87
CA THR A 74 14.09 29.78 -34.90
C THR A 74 13.72 29.32 -36.30
N LEU A 75 13.36 28.04 -36.47
CA LEU A 75 12.95 27.48 -37.77
C LEU A 75 11.46 27.63 -38.06
N GLY A 76 10.65 28.04 -37.07
CA GLY A 76 9.19 28.06 -37.20
C GLY A 76 8.57 26.68 -37.40
N LEU A 77 9.23 25.62 -36.91
CA LEU A 77 8.78 24.24 -37.06
C LEU A 77 8.27 23.68 -35.73
N ASP A 78 7.07 23.08 -35.74
CA ASP A 78 6.57 22.34 -34.59
C ASP A 78 6.81 20.83 -34.73
N LEU A 79 7.96 20.38 -34.24
CA LEU A 79 8.36 18.97 -34.17
C LEU A 79 7.47 18.13 -33.24
N TRP A 80 6.75 18.76 -32.30
CA TRP A 80 5.97 18.07 -31.28
C TRP A 80 4.47 18.17 -31.49
N SER A 81 3.98 19.00 -32.43
CA SER A 81 2.57 19.21 -32.76
C SER A 81 1.74 17.93 -32.69
N SER A 82 2.07 16.94 -33.53
CA SER A 82 1.32 15.69 -33.61
C SER A 82 1.36 14.84 -32.32
N HIS A 83 2.48 14.81 -31.60
CA HIS A 83 2.58 14.02 -30.36
C HIS A 83 1.87 14.73 -29.20
N TYR A 84 2.00 16.04 -29.12
CA TYR A 84 1.38 16.88 -28.10
C TYR A 84 -0.14 16.95 -28.29
N GLU A 85 -0.63 17.05 -29.53
CA GLU A 85 -2.04 16.94 -29.88
C GLU A 85 -2.62 15.59 -29.45
N ASN A 86 -1.95 14.49 -29.82
CA ASN A 86 -2.36 13.15 -29.39
C ASN A 86 -2.39 13.00 -27.87
N MET A 87 -1.40 13.57 -27.17
CA MET A 87 -1.37 13.54 -25.70
C MET A 87 -2.49 14.38 -25.08
N GLN A 88 -2.78 15.56 -25.63
CA GLN A 88 -3.90 16.38 -25.20
C GLN A 88 -5.23 15.67 -25.41
N ASP A 89 -5.42 15.01 -26.55
CA ASP A 89 -6.66 14.28 -26.84
C ASP A 89 -6.84 13.07 -25.93
N ASN A 90 -5.77 12.34 -25.62
CA ASN A 90 -5.82 11.29 -24.61
C ASN A 90 -6.21 11.82 -23.23
N LEU A 91 -5.65 12.97 -22.84
CA LEU A 91 -5.99 13.62 -21.57
C LEU A 91 -7.46 14.08 -21.54
N LYS A 92 -8.00 14.60 -22.64
CA LYS A 92 -9.43 14.94 -22.76
C LYS A 92 -10.30 13.69 -22.63
N LYS A 93 -9.98 12.61 -23.35
CA LYS A 93 -10.71 11.33 -23.26
C LYS A 93 -10.72 10.78 -21.84
N GLN A 94 -9.58 10.82 -21.16
CA GLN A 94 -9.47 10.32 -19.79
C GLN A 94 -10.24 11.18 -18.78
N LYS A 95 -10.28 12.51 -18.96
CA LYS A 95 -11.11 13.40 -18.16
C LYS A 95 -12.60 13.11 -18.34
N GLU A 96 -13.01 12.86 -19.58
CA GLU A 96 -14.40 12.54 -19.90
C GLU A 96 -14.84 11.20 -19.29
N VAL A 97 -14.01 10.15 -19.41
CA VAL A 97 -14.27 8.86 -18.76
C VAL A 97 -14.40 9.02 -17.24
N ASN A 98 -13.50 9.77 -16.61
CA ASN A 98 -13.58 10.04 -15.16
C ASN A 98 -14.85 10.80 -14.77
N ARG A 99 -15.25 11.79 -15.59
CA ARG A 99 -16.50 12.53 -15.37
C ARG A 99 -17.71 11.60 -15.42
N ASN A 100 -17.73 10.68 -16.38
CA ASN A 100 -18.82 9.72 -16.55
C ASN A 100 -18.87 8.71 -15.41
N LEU A 101 -17.73 8.15 -14.99
CA LEU A 101 -17.66 7.27 -13.81
C LEU A 101 -18.12 7.98 -12.53
N ARG A 102 -17.73 9.25 -12.32
CA ARG A 102 -18.21 10.05 -11.18
C ARG A 102 -19.70 10.36 -11.27
N LYS A 103 -20.27 10.48 -12.47
CA LYS A 103 -21.71 10.64 -12.66
C LYS A 103 -22.43 9.33 -12.30
N GLU A 104 -21.94 8.20 -12.79
CA GLU A 104 -22.50 6.88 -12.52
C GLU A 104 -22.46 6.52 -11.03
N ILE A 105 -21.34 6.79 -10.33
CA ILE A 105 -21.26 6.60 -8.88
C ILE A 105 -22.32 7.42 -8.15
N ARG A 106 -22.50 8.70 -8.52
CA ARG A 106 -23.54 9.56 -7.93
C ARG A 106 -24.94 9.03 -8.20
N GLN A 107 -25.22 8.56 -9.42
CA GLN A 107 -26.49 7.93 -9.77
C GLN A 107 -26.78 6.70 -8.92
N ARG A 108 -25.78 5.82 -8.73
CA ARG A 108 -25.89 4.65 -7.85
C ARG A 108 -26.10 5.02 -6.38
N MET A 109 -25.67 6.21 -5.96
CA MET A 109 -25.93 6.78 -4.62
C MET A 109 -27.30 7.46 -4.49
N GLY A 110 -28.05 7.59 -5.58
CA GLY A 110 -29.37 8.26 -5.62
C GLY A 110 -29.33 9.73 -6.02
N ASP A 111 -28.17 10.27 -6.40
CA ASP A 111 -28.00 11.67 -6.82
C ASP A 111 -28.00 11.81 -8.35
N CYS A 112 -28.30 13.02 -8.86
CA CYS A 112 -28.19 13.36 -10.30
C CYS A 112 -29.00 12.42 -11.24
N LEU A 113 -30.22 12.05 -10.84
CA LEU A 113 -31.10 11.14 -11.61
C LEU A 113 -31.91 11.84 -12.71
N ASN A 114 -31.90 13.17 -12.77
CA ASN A 114 -32.74 13.99 -13.66
C ASN A 114 -32.55 13.70 -15.16
N ASP A 115 -31.38 13.19 -15.56
CA ASP A 115 -31.06 12.92 -16.96
C ASP A 115 -31.36 11.48 -17.40
N LEU A 116 -31.88 10.63 -16.50
CA LEU A 116 -32.14 9.22 -16.78
C LEU A 116 -33.57 9.01 -17.27
N SER A 117 -33.76 8.14 -18.27
CA SER A 117 -35.10 7.71 -18.65
C SER A 117 -35.70 6.79 -17.57
N ILE A 118 -37.02 6.63 -17.58
CA ILE A 118 -37.70 5.70 -16.66
C ILE A 118 -37.22 4.25 -16.84
N GLN A 119 -36.80 3.88 -18.05
CA GLN A 119 -36.24 2.57 -18.32
C GLN A 119 -34.85 2.42 -17.69
N ASP A 120 -34.01 3.45 -17.82
CA ASP A 120 -32.67 3.45 -17.20
C ASP A 120 -32.75 3.44 -15.68
N LEU A 121 -33.73 4.14 -15.09
CA LEU A 121 -33.99 4.11 -13.65
C LEU A 121 -34.38 2.72 -13.15
N LYS A 122 -35.23 1.99 -13.89
CA LYS A 122 -35.59 0.61 -13.54
C LYS A 122 -34.39 -0.33 -13.62
N LEU A 123 -33.55 -0.18 -14.65
CA LEU A 123 -32.32 -0.98 -14.77
C LEU A 123 -31.36 -0.69 -13.62
N LEU A 124 -31.18 0.58 -13.29
CA LEU A 124 -30.33 1.01 -12.17
C LEU A 124 -30.84 0.46 -10.82
N GLU A 125 -32.16 0.49 -10.59
CA GLU A 125 -32.78 -0.10 -9.41
C GLU A 125 -32.51 -1.61 -9.33
N GLU A 126 -32.70 -2.34 -10.43
CA GLU A 126 -32.46 -3.78 -10.49
C GLU A 126 -30.98 -4.14 -10.26
N GLU A 127 -30.06 -3.38 -10.87
CA GLU A 127 -28.62 -3.54 -10.64
C GLU A 127 -28.24 -3.30 -9.18
N MET A 128 -28.81 -2.25 -8.56
CA MET A 128 -28.54 -1.93 -7.18
C MET A 128 -29.10 -2.97 -6.20
N ASP A 129 -30.30 -3.50 -6.46
CA ASP A 129 -30.86 -4.55 -5.61
C ASP A 129 -30.06 -5.86 -5.70
N LYS A 130 -29.64 -6.26 -6.93
CA LYS A 130 -28.72 -7.39 -7.13
C LYS A 130 -27.41 -7.20 -6.37
N ALA A 131 -26.78 -6.03 -6.48
CA ALA A 131 -25.55 -5.72 -5.76
C ALA A 131 -25.76 -5.76 -4.24
N ALA A 132 -26.85 -5.19 -3.74
CA ALA A 132 -27.20 -5.21 -2.32
C ALA A 132 -27.43 -6.62 -1.80
N LYS A 133 -28.10 -7.49 -2.57
CA LYS A 133 -28.30 -8.90 -2.24
C LYS A 133 -26.97 -9.63 -2.05
N VAL A 134 -26.04 -9.49 -3.00
CA VAL A 134 -24.70 -10.10 -2.91
C VAL A 134 -23.95 -9.62 -1.66
N VAL A 135 -24.02 -8.32 -1.35
CA VAL A 135 -23.38 -7.75 -0.14
C VAL A 135 -24.02 -8.32 1.13
N ARG A 136 -25.35 -8.40 1.20
CA ARG A 136 -26.08 -8.97 2.35
C ARG A 136 -25.71 -10.44 2.56
N GLU A 137 -25.72 -11.26 1.51
CA GLU A 137 -25.35 -12.67 1.59
C GLU A 137 -23.93 -12.87 2.13
N ARG A 138 -22.97 -12.07 1.66
CA ARG A 138 -21.59 -12.09 2.18
C ARG A 138 -21.54 -11.69 3.66
N LYS A 139 -22.25 -10.62 4.05
CA LYS A 139 -22.31 -10.18 5.45
C LYS A 139 -22.93 -11.25 6.35
N TYR A 140 -24.04 -11.85 5.93
CA TYR A 140 -24.68 -12.93 6.69
C TYR A 140 -23.78 -14.14 6.84
N LYS A 141 -23.07 -14.55 5.79
CA LYS A 141 -22.10 -15.64 5.88
C LYS A 141 -21.02 -15.38 6.94
N VAL A 142 -20.49 -14.15 6.99
CA VAL A 142 -19.51 -13.75 8.01
C VAL A 142 -20.11 -13.79 9.42
N ILE A 143 -21.30 -13.23 9.60
CA ILE A 143 -22.00 -13.23 10.89
C ILE A 143 -22.31 -14.65 11.37
N THR A 144 -22.83 -15.51 10.50
CA THR A 144 -23.13 -16.91 10.82
C THR A 144 -21.87 -17.65 11.27
N ASN A 145 -20.76 -17.49 10.55
CA ASN A 145 -19.48 -18.10 10.93
C ASN A 145 -18.98 -17.60 12.31
N GLN A 146 -19.18 -16.31 12.62
CA GLN A 146 -18.85 -15.75 13.93
C GLN A 146 -19.74 -16.34 15.02
N ILE A 147 -21.05 -16.43 14.80
CA ILE A 147 -22.02 -17.04 15.74
C ILE A 147 -21.63 -18.49 16.02
N ASP A 148 -21.33 -19.28 14.98
CA ASP A 148 -20.95 -20.68 15.13
C ASP A 148 -19.65 -20.84 15.92
N THR A 149 -18.68 -19.95 15.69
CA THR A 149 -17.43 -19.93 16.45
C THR A 149 -17.68 -19.63 17.93
N GLN A 150 -18.51 -18.62 18.23
CA GLN A 150 -18.84 -18.28 19.62
C GLN A 150 -19.66 -19.38 20.30
N ARG A 151 -20.61 -19.99 19.59
CA ARG A 151 -21.40 -21.11 20.10
C ARG A 151 -20.53 -22.31 20.45
N LYS A 152 -19.54 -22.64 19.63
CA LYS A 152 -18.56 -23.70 19.93
C LYS A 152 -17.76 -23.41 21.20
N LYS A 153 -17.29 -22.16 21.37
CA LYS A 153 -16.58 -21.73 22.58
C LYS A 153 -17.45 -21.88 23.83
N PHE A 154 -18.68 -21.36 23.78
CA PHE A 154 -19.64 -21.46 24.87
C PHE A 154 -19.94 -22.91 25.25
N ASN A 155 -20.17 -23.78 24.27
CA ASN A 155 -20.43 -25.20 24.54
C ASN A 155 -19.22 -25.90 25.17
N ASN A 156 -18.00 -25.60 24.69
CA ASN A 156 -16.78 -26.14 25.29
C ASN A 156 -16.59 -25.67 26.74
N GLU A 157 -16.80 -24.39 27.02
CA GLU A 157 -16.75 -23.84 28.39
C GLU A 157 -17.81 -24.48 29.29
N LYS A 158 -19.04 -24.65 28.80
CA LYS A 158 -20.12 -25.34 29.51
C LYS A 158 -19.77 -26.79 29.82
N GLU A 159 -19.17 -27.52 28.88
CA GLU A 159 -18.72 -28.90 29.09
C GLU A 159 -17.59 -29.01 30.12
N VAL A 160 -16.66 -28.05 30.14
CA VAL A 160 -15.61 -27.97 31.16
C VAL A 160 -16.22 -27.66 32.53
N HIS A 161 -17.14 -26.70 32.62
CA HIS A 161 -17.84 -26.38 33.87
C HIS A 161 -18.61 -27.59 34.42
N ASN A 162 -19.39 -28.28 33.58
CA ASN A 162 -20.13 -29.47 33.97
C ASN A 162 -19.24 -30.66 34.37
N ARG A 163 -18.01 -30.73 33.86
CA ARG A 163 -17.02 -31.72 34.32
C ARG A 163 -16.50 -31.35 35.70
N LEU A 164 -16.13 -30.09 35.90
CA LEU A 164 -15.62 -29.62 37.18
C LEU A 164 -16.65 -29.77 38.32
N ILE A 165 -17.93 -29.48 38.07
CA ILE A 165 -19.01 -29.70 39.05
C ILE A 165 -19.07 -31.18 39.45
N ARG A 166 -19.06 -32.10 38.48
CA ARG A 166 -19.07 -33.55 38.76
C ARG A 166 -17.86 -34.01 39.57
N ASP A 167 -16.67 -33.49 39.27
CA ASP A 167 -15.45 -33.80 40.03
C ASP A 167 -15.52 -33.29 41.47
N LEU A 168 -16.16 -32.14 41.70
CA LEU A 168 -16.39 -31.60 43.05
C LEU A 168 -17.42 -32.43 43.83
N GLU A 169 -18.52 -32.84 43.19
CA GLU A 169 -19.52 -33.73 43.80
C GLU A 169 -18.90 -35.07 44.21
N GLN A 170 -18.09 -35.70 43.34
CA GLN A 170 -17.38 -36.95 43.67
C GLN A 170 -16.39 -36.79 44.83
N ARG A 171 -15.75 -35.62 44.97
CA ARG A 171 -14.86 -35.34 46.11
C ARG A 171 -15.62 -35.11 47.41
N ALA A 172 -16.85 -34.63 47.35
CA ALA A 172 -17.70 -34.46 48.53
C ALA A 172 -18.27 -35.80 49.04
N GLU A 173 -18.40 -36.82 48.17
CA GLU A 173 -18.87 -38.17 48.53
C GLU A 173 -17.76 -39.15 48.98
N ASP A 174 -16.47 -38.78 48.89
CA ASP A 174 -15.37 -39.60 49.44
C ASP A 174 -15.45 -39.60 50.99
N PRO A 175 -15.56 -40.77 51.66
CA PRO A 175 -15.63 -40.88 53.13
C PRO A 175 -14.46 -40.24 53.88
N ARG A 176 -13.37 -39.87 53.20
CA ARG A 176 -12.26 -39.11 53.78
C ARG A 176 -12.54 -37.61 54.02
N TYR A 177 -13.63 -37.08 53.49
CA TYR A 177 -14.05 -35.67 53.64
C TYR A 177 -15.51 -35.50 54.12
N GLY A 178 -16.09 -36.54 54.74
CA GLY A 178 -17.43 -36.44 55.32
C GLY A 178 -17.52 -35.33 56.37
N LEU A 179 -18.41 -34.34 56.17
CA LEU A 179 -18.75 -33.36 57.20
C LEU A 179 -19.31 -34.11 58.42
N MET A 180 -18.55 -34.12 59.51
CA MET A 180 -19.09 -34.42 60.83
C MET A 180 -19.97 -33.24 61.23
N ASP A 181 -21.29 -33.45 61.20
CA ASP A 181 -22.25 -32.53 61.81
C ASP A 181 -22.06 -32.59 63.33
N ASN A 182 -21.27 -31.64 63.85
CA ASN A 182 -21.18 -31.43 65.28
C ASN A 182 -21.97 -30.15 65.57
N GLY A 183 -23.24 -30.34 65.94
CA GLY A 183 -24.18 -29.26 66.23
C GLY A 183 -23.61 -28.25 67.23
N GLY A 184 -23.27 -27.08 66.71
CA GLY A 184 -22.75 -25.95 67.46
C GLY A 184 -22.42 -24.81 66.53
N GLU A 185 -22.99 -23.64 66.80
CA GLU A 185 -22.83 -22.43 66.01
C GLU A 185 -21.35 -22.09 65.78
N TYR A 186 -21.06 -21.64 64.56
CA TYR A 186 -19.80 -21.07 64.06
C TYR A 186 -18.80 -22.05 63.41
N GLU A 187 -18.57 -21.81 62.12
CA GLU A 187 -17.40 -22.23 61.32
C GLU A 187 -17.29 -23.72 60.94
N SER A 188 -17.82 -24.07 59.75
CA SER A 188 -17.51 -25.33 59.07
C SER A 188 -16.05 -25.34 58.59
N VAL A 189 -15.14 -25.74 59.48
CA VAL A 189 -13.72 -25.95 59.19
C VAL A 189 -13.54 -27.32 58.53
N ILE A 190 -13.00 -27.32 57.31
CA ILE A 190 -12.54 -28.56 56.64
C ILE A 190 -11.37 -29.12 57.44
N GLY A 191 -11.58 -30.24 58.14
CA GLY A 191 -10.56 -30.94 58.90
C GLY A 191 -9.56 -31.65 57.98
N PHE A 192 -8.44 -31.00 57.65
CA PHE A 192 -7.30 -31.64 57.02
C PHE A 192 -6.46 -32.37 58.07
N SER A 193 -6.71 -33.66 58.30
CA SER A 193 -5.73 -34.50 59.02
C SER A 193 -4.74 -35.12 58.03
N ASN A 194 -3.55 -34.50 57.96
CA ASN A 194 -2.25 -35.02 57.51
C ASN A 194 -2.12 -35.62 56.10
N LEU A 195 -1.56 -34.83 55.15
CA LEU A 195 -0.38 -35.17 54.32
C LEU A 195 -0.07 -34.07 53.26
N GLY A 196 1.02 -33.31 53.46
CA GLY A 196 1.80 -32.66 52.38
C GLY A 196 1.49 -31.19 52.00
N PRO A 197 2.48 -30.30 51.85
CA PRO A 197 2.26 -28.86 51.68
C PRO A 197 2.10 -28.47 50.20
N ARG A 198 0.88 -28.22 49.73
CA ARG A 198 0.61 -27.33 48.58
C ARG A 198 -0.72 -26.61 48.75
N MET A 199 -0.67 -25.48 49.45
CA MET A 199 -1.74 -24.48 49.50
C MET A 199 -1.94 -23.88 48.11
N PHE A 200 -3.14 -24.00 47.54
CA PHE A 200 -3.59 -23.06 46.52
C PHE A 200 -4.27 -21.90 47.24
N ALA A 201 -3.49 -20.85 47.48
CA ALA A 201 -4.02 -19.57 47.92
C ALA A 201 -4.86 -18.98 46.77
N LEU A 202 -6.17 -18.87 46.96
CA LEU A 202 -7.02 -18.01 46.15
C LEU A 202 -6.70 -16.56 46.57
N SER A 203 -5.77 -15.91 45.87
CA SER A 203 -5.54 -14.48 46.04
C SER A 203 -6.65 -13.70 45.35
N LEU A 204 -7.64 -13.23 46.12
CA LEU A 204 -8.48 -12.10 45.71
C LEU A 204 -7.57 -10.86 45.67
N HIS A 205 -7.27 -10.34 44.49
CA HIS A 205 -6.47 -9.12 44.35
C HIS A 205 -7.42 -7.90 44.33
N PRO A 206 -7.35 -6.97 45.30
CA PRO A 206 -7.98 -5.66 45.18
C PRO A 206 -6.99 -4.73 44.45
N THR A 207 -7.42 -4.11 43.35
CA THR A 207 -6.64 -3.07 42.68
C THR A 207 -7.30 -1.72 42.84
N HIS A 208 -6.60 -0.81 43.54
CA HIS A 208 -6.85 0.63 43.52
C HIS A 208 -5.50 1.40 43.60
N PRO A 209 -5.46 2.70 43.23
CA PRO A 209 -4.55 3.21 42.19
C PRO A 209 -3.50 4.24 42.69
N ASN A 210 -2.42 4.41 41.91
CA ASN A 210 -1.67 5.67 41.58
C ASN A 210 -0.21 5.31 41.19
N ASN A 211 0.32 5.66 40.01
CA ASN A 211 0.69 6.96 39.42
C ASN A 211 2.18 7.30 39.64
N ALA A 212 3.02 7.22 38.60
CA ALA A 212 4.13 8.15 38.29
C ALA A 212 5.01 7.69 37.09
N HIS A 213 5.05 8.55 36.05
CA HIS A 213 6.16 8.90 35.12
C HIS A 213 7.01 7.77 34.48
N SER A 214 7.15 7.65 33.15
CA SER A 214 7.77 8.61 32.22
C SER A 214 7.89 7.99 30.81
N GLY A 215 7.94 8.82 29.75
CA GLY A 215 8.61 8.47 28.49
C GLY A 215 7.70 8.07 27.30
N ALA A 216 7.40 9.06 26.44
CA ALA A 216 7.38 9.03 24.97
C ALA A 216 7.08 7.68 24.27
N THR A 217 6.08 7.54 23.40
CA THR A 217 5.90 8.27 22.13
C THR A 217 4.47 8.09 21.58
N SER A 218 3.98 9.16 20.95
CA SER A 218 2.94 9.28 19.93
C SER A 218 2.86 8.09 18.94
N ASP A 219 1.69 7.66 18.43
CA ASP A 219 0.89 8.41 17.45
C ASP A 219 -0.60 8.04 17.43
N LEU A 220 -1.41 9.10 17.35
CA LEU A 220 -2.84 9.15 17.08
C LEU A 220 -3.03 9.22 15.56
N THR A 221 -3.76 8.29 14.95
CA THR A 221 -4.23 8.46 13.56
C THR A 221 -5.76 8.54 13.50
N THR A 222 -6.22 9.77 13.66
CA THR A 222 -7.48 10.29 13.17
C THR A 222 -7.50 10.19 11.64
N TYR A 223 -8.53 9.55 11.06
CA TYR A 223 -8.82 9.67 9.63
C TYR A 223 -9.80 10.84 9.42
N PRO A 224 -9.41 11.90 8.70
CA PRO A 224 -10.36 12.90 8.23
C PRO A 224 -11.02 12.42 6.93
N LEU A 225 -12.34 12.52 6.91
CA LEU A 225 -13.17 12.51 5.70
C LEU A 225 -12.84 13.74 4.85
N LEU A 226 -12.34 13.54 3.64
CA LEU A 226 -12.49 14.49 2.53
C LEU A 226 -12.48 13.76 1.17
N PHE A 227 -13.45 14.16 0.35
CA PHE A 227 -13.82 13.77 -1.02
C PHE A 227 -14.77 12.59 -1.21
#